data_AF-A0A3N0ZBT7-F1
#
_entry.id   AF-A0A3N0ZBT7-F1
#
_cell.length_a   1.000
_cell.length_b   1.000
_cell.length_c   1.000
_cell.angle_alpha   90.00
_cell.angle_beta   90.00
_cell.angle_gamma   90.00
#
_symmetry.space_group_name_H-M   'P 1'
#
loop_
_entity.id
_entity.type
_entity.pdbx_description
1 polymer ?
#
loop_
_entity_poly.entity_id
_entity_poly.type
_entity_poly.pdbx_seq_one_letter_code
_entity_poly.pdbx_strand_id
1 'polypeptide(L)'
;MLYYFTRRKAMKEIKKFGLIISALLFSISLVLIAQEQPNADNKNFDVEKAKTKYVEAKCNTCHSVSAYGIEKKNKSANNKAPDLSEIKVEYDKDFLKKYLNKEEQINNKKHPVAFKGTDEDVELIIGLILHNVPKNEDNKQE
;
A
#
# COMPACT_ATOMS: atom_id res chain seq x y z
N MET A 1 -73.01 -2.54 7.45
CA MET A 1 -72.39 -2.70 6.10
C MET A 1 -71.90 -1.34 5.58
N LEU A 2 -70.91 -0.70 6.23
CA LEU A 2 -70.40 0.62 5.76
C LEU A 2 -68.94 0.93 6.18
N TYR A 3 -68.22 -0.03 6.77
CA TYR A 3 -66.88 0.23 7.34
C TYR A 3 -65.69 -0.30 6.51
N TYR A 4 -65.95 -0.96 5.37
CA TYR A 4 -64.88 -1.59 4.57
C TYR A 4 -64.53 -0.85 3.26
N PHE A 5 -65.23 0.25 2.92
CA PHE A 5 -65.07 0.87 1.61
C PHE A 5 -64.13 2.08 1.56
N THR A 6 -63.73 2.65 2.70
CA THR A 6 -62.96 3.91 2.71
C THR A 6 -61.44 3.73 2.82
N ARG A 7 -60.93 2.54 3.18
CA ARG A 7 -59.48 2.32 3.35
C ARG A 7 -58.69 2.01 2.07
N ARG A 8 -59.35 1.64 0.96
CA ARG A 8 -58.63 1.24 -0.27
C ARG A 8 -58.17 2.41 -1.14
N LYS A 9 -58.73 3.61 -0.97
CA LYS A 9 -58.38 4.78 -1.78
C LYS A 9 -57.13 5.51 -1.28
N ALA A 10 -56.84 5.47 0.01
CA ALA A 10 -55.69 6.16 0.62
C ALA A 10 -54.32 5.51 0.35
N MET A 11 -54.26 4.20 0.06
CA MET A 11 -52.97 3.51 -0.14
C MET A 11 -52.45 3.53 -1.58
N LYS A 12 -53.21 4.04 -2.55
CA LYS A 12 -52.76 4.12 -3.96
C LYS A 12 -51.98 5.41 -4.28
N GLU A 13 -52.21 6.48 -3.53
CA GLU A 13 -51.50 7.76 -3.73
C GLU A 13 -50.13 7.80 -3.02
N ILE A 14 -49.95 7.06 -1.93
CA ILE A 14 -48.66 6.97 -1.21
C ILE A 14 -47.59 6.23 -2.04
N LYS A 15 -47.99 5.33 -2.94
CA LYS A 15 -47.06 4.58 -3.80
C LYS A 15 -46.47 5.38 -4.96
N LYS A 16 -47.06 6.53 -5.32
CA LYS A 16 -46.52 7.38 -6.40
C LYS A 16 -45.52 8.41 -5.90
N PHE A 17 -45.56 8.77 -4.62
CA PHE A 17 -44.55 9.65 -4.00
C PHE A 17 -43.31 8.89 -3.51
N GLY A 18 -43.42 7.60 -3.21
CA GLY A 18 -42.26 6.78 -2.80
C GLY A 18 -41.28 6.42 -3.93
N LEU A 19 -41.59 6.72 -5.19
CA LEU A 19 -40.76 6.35 -6.34
C LEU A 19 -40.02 7.53 -6.98
N ILE A 20 -40.27 8.76 -6.52
CA ILE A 20 -39.61 9.97 -7.04
C ILE A 20 -38.58 10.53 -6.03
N ILE A 21 -38.63 10.12 -4.76
CA ILE A 21 -37.61 10.46 -3.73
C ILE A 21 -36.51 9.38 -3.66
N SER A 22 -36.38 8.54 -4.69
CA SER A 22 -35.31 7.54 -4.81
C SER A 22 -34.24 7.91 -5.85
N ALA A 23 -34.42 8.99 -6.61
CA ALA A 23 -33.54 9.35 -7.73
C ALA A 23 -32.81 10.70 -7.57
N LEU A 24 -32.99 11.41 -6.44
CA LEU A 24 -32.36 12.71 -6.17
C LEU A 24 -31.55 12.76 -4.86
N LEU A 25 -31.23 11.58 -4.30
CA LEU A 25 -30.27 11.40 -3.21
C LEU A 25 -29.16 10.41 -3.61
N PHE A 26 -28.91 10.26 -4.92
CA PHE A 26 -27.83 9.44 -5.47
C PHE A 26 -26.91 10.23 -6.42
N SER A 27 -27.00 11.56 -6.39
CA SER A 27 -26.20 12.46 -7.23
C SER A 27 -25.52 13.60 -6.46
N ILE A 28 -25.55 13.55 -5.11
CA ILE A 28 -24.71 14.37 -4.21
C ILE A 28 -23.99 13.42 -3.23
N SER A 29 -23.21 12.48 -3.76
CA SER A 29 -22.18 11.76 -2.99
C SER A 29 -20.90 11.57 -3.80
N LEU A 30 -20.79 12.30 -4.90
CA LEU A 30 -19.54 12.51 -5.61
C LEU A 30 -19.14 13.95 -5.33
N VAL A 31 -17.92 14.14 -4.82
CA VAL A 31 -17.27 15.44 -4.54
C VAL A 31 -17.50 15.95 -3.10
N LEU A 32 -16.39 16.04 -2.35
CA LEU A 32 -16.23 16.32 -0.92
C LEU A 32 -16.61 15.12 -0.03
N ILE A 33 -15.69 14.37 0.55
CA ILE A 33 -14.40 14.74 1.15
C ILE A 33 -13.42 13.67 0.66
N ALA A 34 -12.53 14.06 -0.24
CA ALA A 34 -11.10 14.04 0.04
C ALA A 34 -10.76 12.85 0.92
N GLN A 35 -10.21 11.81 0.30
CA GLN A 35 -9.35 10.89 1.00
C GLN A 35 -8.66 11.64 2.14
N GLU A 36 -8.97 11.27 3.38
CA GLU A 36 -7.95 11.29 4.41
C GLU A 36 -6.92 10.26 3.92
N GLN A 37 -6.13 10.65 2.91
CA GLN A 37 -4.79 10.14 2.82
C GLN A 37 -4.20 10.54 4.15
N PRO A 38 -3.87 9.59 5.04
CA PRO A 38 -3.03 9.95 6.17
C PRO A 38 -1.80 10.59 5.56
N ASN A 39 -1.67 11.90 5.75
CA ASN A 39 -0.48 12.63 5.38
C ASN A 39 0.68 11.84 5.97
N ALA A 40 1.54 11.37 5.06
CA ALA A 40 2.71 10.62 5.40
C ALA A 40 3.74 11.62 5.94
N ASP A 41 3.65 11.93 7.22
CA ASP A 41 4.68 12.67 7.92
C ASP A 41 4.57 12.43 9.43
N ASN A 42 5.47 11.55 9.89
CA ASN A 42 5.84 11.25 11.28
C ASN A 42 5.22 10.07 12.05
N LYS A 43 4.69 9.03 11.38
CA LYS A 43 4.88 7.71 12.02
C LYS A 43 6.39 7.47 12.09
N ASN A 44 6.96 7.64 13.29
CA ASN A 44 8.33 7.28 13.60
C ASN A 44 8.58 5.91 12.97
N PHE A 45 9.38 5.87 11.90
CA PHE A 45 9.65 4.65 11.18
C PHE A 45 10.40 3.73 12.14
N ASP A 46 9.75 2.67 12.57
CA ASP A 46 10.32 1.74 13.54
C ASP A 46 11.35 0.85 12.83
N VAL A 47 12.58 1.34 12.80
CA VAL A 47 13.73 0.67 12.19
C VAL A 47 13.93 -0.73 12.79
N GLU A 48 13.79 -0.90 14.10
CA GLU A 48 14.02 -2.20 14.75
C GLU A 48 12.94 -3.23 14.39
N LYS A 49 11.67 -2.80 14.33
CA LYS A 49 10.59 -3.65 13.83
C LYS A 49 10.81 -4.01 12.35
N ALA A 50 11.22 -3.05 11.53
CA ALA A 50 11.48 -3.28 10.12
C ALA A 50 12.69 -4.22 9.89
N LYS A 51 13.77 -4.09 10.67
CA LYS A 51 14.91 -5.02 10.67
C LYS A 51 14.46 -6.44 11.04
N THR A 52 13.64 -6.57 12.08
CA THR A 52 13.06 -7.86 12.49
C THR A 52 12.28 -8.50 11.34
N LYS A 53 11.36 -7.73 10.73
CA LYS A 53 10.56 -8.21 9.58
C LYS A 53 11.39 -8.57 8.36
N TYR A 54 12.44 -7.82 8.08
CA TYR A 54 13.38 -8.13 7.01
C TYR A 54 14.04 -9.51 7.18
N VAL A 55 14.45 -9.85 8.40
CA VAL A 55 15.08 -11.14 8.71
C VAL A 55 14.04 -12.27 8.75
N GLU A 56 12.86 -12.04 9.35
CA GLU A 56 11.75 -13.00 9.39
C GLU A 56 11.26 -13.37 7.98
N ALA A 57 11.12 -12.37 7.10
CA ALA A 57 10.76 -12.56 5.69
C ALA A 57 11.89 -13.15 4.84
N LYS A 58 13.06 -13.45 5.45
CA LYS A 58 14.22 -14.07 4.82
C LYS A 58 14.84 -13.22 3.69
N CYS A 59 14.63 -11.92 3.68
CA CYS A 59 15.28 -11.00 2.74
C CYS A 59 16.81 -11.08 2.87
N ASN A 60 17.30 -11.30 4.11
CA ASN A 60 18.72 -11.55 4.40
C ASN A 60 19.29 -12.87 3.88
N THR A 61 18.48 -13.68 3.18
CA THR A 61 19.01 -14.84 2.46
C THR A 61 19.89 -14.37 1.30
N CYS A 62 19.44 -13.37 0.55
CA CYS A 62 20.15 -12.90 -0.63
C CYS A 62 20.82 -11.53 -0.41
N HIS A 63 20.14 -10.62 0.27
CA HIS A 63 20.53 -9.22 0.38
C HIS A 63 21.09 -8.87 1.76
N SER A 64 22.17 -8.10 1.82
CA SER A 64 22.64 -7.45 3.04
C SER A 64 22.03 -6.05 3.17
N VAL A 65 22.08 -5.51 4.40
CA VAL A 65 21.81 -4.12 4.73
C VAL A 65 22.87 -3.68 5.73
N SER A 66 24.09 -3.46 5.23
CA SER A 66 25.27 -3.15 6.07
C SER A 66 25.08 -1.93 6.97
N ALA A 67 24.31 -0.92 6.53
CA ALA A 67 23.97 0.26 7.36
C ALA A 67 23.26 -0.11 8.67
N TYR A 68 22.60 -1.27 8.73
CA TYR A 68 21.94 -1.80 9.93
C TYR A 68 22.59 -3.06 10.48
N GLY A 69 23.81 -3.39 10.04
CA GLY A 69 24.52 -4.60 10.45
C GLY A 69 23.85 -5.91 10.03
N ILE A 70 22.99 -5.88 9.00
CA ILE A 70 22.33 -7.09 8.49
C ILE A 70 23.21 -7.73 7.42
N GLU A 71 23.80 -8.85 7.76
CA GLU A 71 24.59 -9.67 6.84
C GLU A 71 23.72 -10.59 5.99
N LYS A 72 24.14 -10.82 4.74
CA LYS A 72 23.53 -11.84 3.89
C LYS A 72 23.98 -13.25 4.29
N LYS A 73 23.03 -14.19 4.29
CA LYS A 73 23.29 -15.60 4.61
C LYS A 73 23.89 -16.35 3.41
N ASN A 74 23.41 -16.10 2.20
CA ASN A 74 23.93 -16.74 1.00
C ASN A 74 25.19 -16.01 0.50
N LYS A 75 26.35 -16.62 0.77
CA LYS A 75 27.67 -16.15 0.33
C LYS A 75 28.14 -16.82 -0.97
N SER A 76 27.28 -17.57 -1.66
CA SER A 76 27.63 -18.18 -2.95
C SER A 76 28.03 -17.11 -3.97
N ALA A 77 29.04 -17.41 -4.80
CA ALA A 77 29.45 -16.57 -5.92
C ALA A 77 28.33 -16.33 -6.97
N ASN A 78 27.30 -17.19 -6.95
CA ASN A 78 26.12 -17.09 -7.80
C ASN A 78 25.05 -16.14 -7.25
N ASN A 79 25.13 -15.73 -5.99
CA ASN A 79 24.24 -14.73 -5.43
C ASN A 79 24.68 -13.34 -5.89
N LYS A 80 23.95 -12.77 -6.86
CA LYS A 80 24.19 -11.42 -7.40
C LYS A 80 23.36 -10.33 -6.73
N ALA A 81 22.67 -10.65 -5.64
CA ALA A 81 21.90 -9.68 -4.88
C ALA A 81 22.84 -8.63 -4.23
N PRO A 82 22.62 -7.33 -4.47
CA PRO A 82 23.43 -6.25 -3.89
C PRO A 82 23.12 -6.02 -2.41
N ASP A 83 24.00 -5.28 -1.75
CA ASP A 83 23.68 -4.64 -0.46
C ASP A 83 22.67 -3.52 -0.68
N LEU A 84 21.57 -3.53 0.06
CA LEU A 84 20.49 -2.55 -0.12
C LEU A 84 20.83 -1.18 0.49
N SER A 85 21.94 -1.06 1.22
CA SER A 85 22.45 0.22 1.74
C SER A 85 23.29 0.99 0.72
N GLU A 86 23.78 0.29 -0.32
CA GLU A 86 24.70 0.86 -1.31
C GLU A 86 24.00 1.16 -2.65
N ILE A 87 22.74 0.75 -2.80
CA ILE A 87 21.99 0.99 -4.03
C ILE A 87 21.28 2.34 -3.99
N LYS A 88 21.23 2.99 -5.15
CA LYS A 88 20.26 4.04 -5.41
C LYS A 88 18.94 3.39 -5.84
N VAL A 89 17.86 3.69 -5.12
CA VAL A 89 16.53 3.22 -5.49
C VAL A 89 15.82 4.34 -6.25
N GLU A 90 15.50 4.08 -7.51
CA GLU A 90 14.83 5.05 -8.40
C GLU A 90 13.31 4.81 -8.50
N TYR A 91 12.80 3.86 -7.71
CA TYR A 91 11.42 3.40 -7.76
C TYR A 91 10.67 3.79 -6.49
N ASP A 92 9.40 4.13 -6.63
CA ASP A 92 8.52 4.41 -5.50
C ASP A 92 8.10 3.14 -4.74
N LYS A 93 7.41 3.35 -3.61
CA LYS A 93 6.94 2.28 -2.73
C LYS A 93 6.00 1.29 -3.46
N ASP A 94 5.13 1.79 -4.33
CA ASP A 94 4.13 0.96 -5.02
C ASP A 94 4.79 0.07 -6.07
N PHE A 95 5.74 0.62 -6.83
CA PHE A 95 6.54 -0.14 -7.77
C PHE A 95 7.33 -1.24 -7.05
N LEU A 96 7.99 -0.91 -5.93
CA LEU A 96 8.75 -1.90 -5.15
C LEU A 96 7.85 -3.02 -4.62
N LYS A 97 6.64 -2.70 -4.14
CA LYS A 97 5.65 -3.70 -3.70
C LYS A 97 5.29 -4.65 -4.86
N LYS A 98 4.97 -4.12 -6.04
CA LYS A 98 4.69 -4.92 -7.23
C LYS A 98 5.88 -5.75 -7.70
N TYR A 99 7.10 -5.20 -7.65
CA TYR A 99 8.31 -5.91 -8.01
C TYR A 99 8.58 -7.11 -7.08
N LEU A 100 8.40 -6.94 -5.77
CA LEU A 100 8.51 -8.01 -4.78
C LEU A 100 7.42 -9.08 -4.94
N ASN A 101 6.26 -8.71 -5.47
CA ASN A 101 5.18 -9.64 -5.85
C ASN A 101 5.32 -10.22 -7.28
N LYS A 102 6.41 -9.90 -7.99
CA LYS A 102 6.69 -10.37 -9.35
C LYS A 102 5.68 -9.90 -10.40
N GLU A 103 5.02 -8.78 -10.14
CA GLU A 103 4.11 -8.08 -11.06
C GLU A 103 4.90 -7.14 -11.98
N GLU A 104 5.94 -6.49 -11.45
CA GLU A 104 6.84 -5.59 -12.18
C GLU A 104 8.24 -6.18 -12.41
N GLN A 105 9.04 -5.50 -13.22
CA GLN A 105 10.40 -5.92 -13.58
C GLN A 105 11.40 -4.78 -13.49
N ILE A 106 12.60 -5.08 -13.03
CA ILE A 106 13.76 -4.19 -13.09
C ILE A 106 14.73 -4.79 -14.11
N ASN A 107 15.12 -4.01 -15.12
CA ASN A 107 16.01 -4.47 -16.20
C ASN A 107 15.53 -5.77 -16.87
N ASN A 108 14.23 -5.85 -17.20
CA ASN A 108 13.57 -7.03 -17.78
C ASN A 108 13.71 -8.31 -16.94
N LYS A 109 13.90 -8.18 -15.63
CA LYS A 109 13.98 -9.29 -14.68
C LYS A 109 13.00 -9.08 -13.54
N LYS A 110 12.25 -10.13 -13.19
CA LYS A 110 11.43 -10.18 -11.97
C LYS A 110 12.31 -10.48 -10.77
N HIS A 111 11.88 -10.07 -9.58
CA HIS A 111 12.49 -10.54 -8.34
C HIS A 111 12.48 -12.09 -8.31
N PRO A 112 13.58 -12.76 -7.91
CA PRO A 112 13.68 -14.22 -8.06
C PRO A 112 12.62 -14.96 -7.25
N VAL A 113 12.27 -14.44 -6.08
CA VAL A 113 11.24 -14.99 -5.17
C VAL A 113 10.09 -14.02 -5.02
N ALA A 114 8.85 -14.52 -5.06
CA ALA A 114 7.70 -13.70 -4.67
C ALA A 114 7.69 -13.54 -3.15
N PHE A 115 7.32 -12.36 -2.67
CA PHE A 115 7.10 -12.12 -1.25
C PHE A 115 5.97 -13.00 -0.71
N LYS A 116 6.09 -13.44 0.56
CA LYS A 116 5.15 -14.39 1.20
C LYS A 116 4.60 -13.91 2.56
N GLY A 117 4.77 -12.63 2.88
CA GLY A 117 4.26 -12.04 4.13
C GLY A 117 2.97 -11.23 3.91
N THR A 118 2.60 -10.42 4.91
CA THR A 118 1.45 -9.52 4.80
C THR A 118 1.79 -8.21 4.13
N ASP A 119 0.76 -7.45 3.75
CA ASP A 119 0.94 -6.11 3.20
C ASP A 119 1.60 -5.16 4.20
N GLU A 120 1.33 -5.28 5.51
CA GLU A 120 2.03 -4.46 6.51
C GLU A 120 3.52 -4.81 6.59
N ASP A 121 3.87 -6.09 6.48
CA ASP A 121 5.26 -6.54 6.54
C ASP A 121 6.06 -6.07 5.33
N VAL A 122 5.49 -6.14 4.11
CA VAL A 122 6.18 -5.64 2.91
C VAL A 122 6.39 -4.13 2.96
N GLU A 123 5.43 -3.39 3.52
CA GLU A 123 5.55 -1.95 3.67
C GLU A 123 6.66 -1.55 4.65
N LEU A 124 6.80 -2.26 5.77
CA LEU A 124 7.91 -2.04 6.70
C LEU A 124 9.27 -2.33 6.04
N ILE A 125 9.35 -3.41 5.26
CA ILE A 125 10.57 -3.79 4.55
C ILE A 125 10.92 -2.76 3.47
N ILE A 126 9.95 -2.29 2.68
CA ILE A 126 10.18 -1.23 1.70
C ILE A 126 10.58 0.08 2.40
N GLY A 127 9.97 0.39 3.54
CA GLY A 127 10.38 1.51 4.39
C GLY A 127 11.85 1.41 4.81
N LEU A 128 12.32 0.21 5.19
CA LEU A 128 13.72 -0.03 5.54
C LEU A 128 14.64 0.27 4.35
N ILE A 129 14.28 -0.23 3.17
CA ILE A 129 15.04 -0.03 1.93
C ILE A 129 15.15 1.45 1.62
N LEU A 130 14.02 2.16 1.62
CA LEU A 130 13.97 3.59 1.25
C LEU A 130 14.60 4.50 2.31
N HIS A 131 14.57 4.13 3.60
CA HIS A 131 15.24 4.87 4.66
C HIS A 131 16.77 4.82 4.51
N ASN A 132 17.31 3.73 3.95
CA ASN A 132 18.75 3.53 3.82
C ASN A 132 19.38 4.14 2.58
N VAL A 133 18.56 4.56 1.61
CA VAL A 133 19.07 5.19 0.41
C VAL A 133 19.51 6.60 0.78
N PRO A 134 20.77 7.00 0.55
CA PRO A 134 21.17 8.39 0.71
C PRO A 134 20.25 9.23 -0.18
N LYS A 135 19.46 10.10 0.45
CA LYS A 135 18.67 11.07 -0.29
C LYS A 135 19.67 12.01 -0.93
N ASN A 136 19.70 12.07 -2.26
CA ASN A 136 20.37 13.17 -2.94
C ASN A 136 19.58 14.44 -2.59
N GLU A 137 19.99 15.12 -1.52
CA GLU A 137 19.52 16.47 -1.19
C GLU A 137 20.14 17.45 -2.20
N ASP A 138 19.61 17.50 -3.42
CA ASP A 138 19.91 18.58 -4.35
C ASP A 138 18.63 19.16 -4.96
N ASN A 139 18.37 20.43 -4.57
CA ASN A 139 17.40 21.44 -5.05
C ASN A 139 15.91 21.32 -4.60
N LYS A 140 15.23 22.34 -4.05
CA LYS A 140 15.50 23.79 -3.90
C LYS A 140 14.36 24.45 -3.08
N GLN A 141 14.65 25.48 -2.29
CA GLN A 141 13.83 26.68 -1.95
C GLN A 141 14.47 27.29 -0.67
N GLU A 142 14.99 28.51 -0.62
CA GLU A 142 14.89 29.73 -1.44
C GLU A 142 16.20 30.53 -1.29
#